data_AF-A0A7S2XK66-F1
#
_entry.id   AF-A0A7S2XK66-F1
#
_cell.length_a   1.000
_cell.length_b   1.000
_cell.length_c   1.000
_cell.angle_alpha   90.00
_cell.angle_beta   90.00
_cell.angle_gamma   90.00
#
_symmetry.space_group_name_H-M   'P 1'
#
loop_
_entity.id
_entity.type
_entity.pdbx_description
1 polymer ?
#
loop_
_entity_poly.entity_id
_entity_poly.type
_entity_poly.pdbx_seq_one_letter_code
_entity_poly.pdbx_strand_id
1 'polypeptide(L)'
;EIVGDPETAKAIVAAAKTSMGMDCSAVDMVNIINFTQRMVKLAEFRKQLAVYLSDKMAVVAPNLSTLIGDTVAARLISKAGSLTNLAKAPASTVQILGAEKALFRALKTKGNTPKYG
;
A
#
# COMPACT_ATOMS: atom_id res chain seq x y z
N GLU A 1 -7.70 -18.52 18.98
CA GLU A 1 -6.66 -17.54 18.58
C GLU A 1 -6.38 -17.43 17.07
N ILE A 2 -6.78 -18.36 16.20
CA ILE A 2 -6.39 -18.30 14.76
C ILE A 2 -7.26 -17.34 13.90
N VAL A 3 -8.48 -17.00 14.32
CA VAL A 3 -9.40 -16.11 13.56
C VAL A 3 -9.90 -14.93 14.39
N GLY A 4 -9.49 -14.84 15.67
CA GLY A 4 -10.02 -13.86 16.62
C GLY A 4 -11.45 -14.13 17.11
N ASP A 5 -12.27 -14.84 16.32
CA ASP A 5 -13.65 -15.19 16.64
C ASP A 5 -13.88 -16.73 16.69
N PRO A 6 -14.53 -17.26 17.74
CA PRO A 6 -14.76 -18.70 17.90
C PRO A 6 -15.77 -19.30 16.89
N GLU A 7 -16.71 -18.52 16.36
CA GLU A 7 -17.69 -19.03 15.39
C GLU A 7 -17.06 -19.31 14.03
N THR A 8 -16.29 -18.36 13.52
CA THR A 8 -15.51 -18.51 12.28
C THR A 8 -14.50 -19.66 12.36
N ALA A 9 -13.84 -19.87 13.49
CA ALA A 9 -12.95 -21.02 13.69
C ALA A 9 -13.70 -22.37 13.57
N LYS A 10 -14.89 -22.49 14.17
CA LYS A 10 -15.73 -23.69 14.04
C LYS A 10 -16.20 -23.90 12.60
N ALA A 11 -16.56 -22.82 11.90
CA ALA A 11 -16.98 -22.88 10.50
C ALA A 11 -15.86 -23.39 9.58
N ILE A 12 -14.62 -22.94 9.79
CA ILE A 12 -13.45 -23.41 9.02
C ILE A 12 -13.22 -24.91 9.25
N VAL A 13 -13.28 -25.38 10.50
CA VAL A 13 -13.10 -26.81 10.80
C VAL A 13 -14.22 -27.66 10.20
N ALA A 14 -15.46 -27.18 10.24
CA ALA A 14 -16.59 -27.86 9.59
C ALA A 14 -16.39 -27.94 8.07
N ALA A 15 -16.02 -26.83 7.42
CA ALA A 15 -15.75 -26.76 6.00
C ALA A 15 -14.55 -27.63 5.57
N ALA A 16 -13.51 -27.72 6.40
CA ALA A 16 -12.36 -28.59 6.15
C ALA A 16 -12.75 -30.08 6.17
N LYS A 17 -13.67 -30.49 7.05
CA LYS A 17 -14.17 -31.88 7.14
C LYS A 17 -15.07 -32.27 5.97
N THR A 18 -15.87 -31.33 5.45
CA THR A 18 -16.78 -31.55 4.31
C THR A 18 -16.15 -31.12 2.98
N SER A 19 -14.84 -30.89 2.94
CA SER A 19 -14.15 -30.34 1.79
C SER A 19 -14.14 -31.32 0.61
N MET A 20 -14.51 -30.83 -0.57
CA MET A 20 -14.38 -31.55 -1.86
C MET A 20 -13.01 -31.29 -2.53
N GLY A 21 -12.03 -30.80 -1.77
CA GLY A 21 -10.67 -30.55 -2.25
C GLY A 21 -9.91 -31.84 -2.57
N MET A 22 -8.78 -31.70 -3.25
CA MET A 22 -7.90 -32.81 -3.60
C MET A 22 -6.73 -32.91 -2.60
N ASP A 23 -6.27 -34.13 -2.33
CA ASP A 23 -5.10 -34.36 -1.49
C ASP A 23 -3.85 -33.72 -2.09
N CYS A 24 -3.14 -32.93 -1.29
CA CYS A 24 -1.86 -32.34 -1.68
C CYS A 24 -0.70 -33.29 -1.36
N SER A 25 0.30 -33.35 -2.24
CA SER A 25 1.52 -34.10 -1.95
C SER A 25 2.28 -33.47 -0.77
N ALA A 26 3.05 -34.27 -0.04
CA ALA A 26 3.86 -33.77 1.08
C ALA A 26 4.87 -32.71 0.64
N VAL A 27 5.40 -32.82 -0.58
CA VAL A 27 6.35 -31.85 -1.15
C VAL A 27 5.65 -30.51 -1.45
N ASP A 28 4.45 -30.56 -2.00
CA ASP A 28 3.66 -29.35 -2.28
C ASP A 28 3.24 -28.66 -0.98
N MET A 29 2.86 -29.42 0.04
CA MET A 29 2.50 -28.88 1.35
C MET A 29 3.67 -28.12 2.00
N VAL A 30 4.90 -28.64 1.91
CA VAL A 30 6.10 -27.94 2.40
C VAL A 30 6.28 -26.60 1.68
N ASN A 31 6.10 -26.56 0.36
CA ASN A 31 6.20 -25.32 -0.41
C ASN A 31 5.11 -24.31 -0.03
N ILE A 32 3.85 -24.76 0.10
CA ILE A 32 2.72 -23.93 0.52
C ILE A 32 3.00 -23.29 1.88
N ILE A 33 3.46 -24.09 2.86
CA ILE A 33 3.80 -23.57 4.20
C ILE A 33 4.92 -22.53 4.10
N ASN A 34 5.98 -22.82 3.35
CA ASN A 34 7.10 -21.90 3.17
C ASN A 34 6.67 -20.55 2.53
N PHE A 35 5.80 -20.58 1.52
CA PHE A 35 5.27 -19.37 0.91
C PHE A 35 4.39 -18.58 1.88
N THR A 36 3.51 -19.26 2.61
CA THR A 36 2.65 -18.63 3.61
C THR A 36 3.47 -17.96 4.71
N GLN A 37 4.53 -18.61 5.20
CA GLN A 37 5.46 -18.01 6.17
C GLN A 37 6.17 -16.78 5.62
N ARG A 38 6.62 -16.80 4.35
CA ARG A 38 7.22 -15.62 3.71
C ARG A 38 6.23 -14.47 3.59
N MET A 39 4.98 -14.77 3.24
CA MET A 39 3.90 -13.78 3.16
C MET A 39 3.66 -13.11 4.53
N VAL A 40 3.61 -13.90 5.60
CA VAL A 40 3.46 -13.37 6.97
C VAL A 40 4.62 -12.43 7.31
N LYS A 41 5.87 -12.85 7.05
CA LYS A 41 7.05 -11.99 7.26
C LYS A 41 6.98 -10.68 6.48
N LEU A 42 6.52 -10.71 5.22
CA LEU A 42 6.33 -9.48 4.43
C LEU A 42 5.24 -8.58 5.00
N ALA A 43 4.16 -9.14 5.54
CA ALA A 43 3.11 -8.38 6.19
C ALA A 43 3.61 -7.70 7.49
N GLU A 44 4.41 -8.41 8.30
CA GLU A 44 5.07 -7.86 9.48
C GLU A 44 6.07 -6.76 9.10
N PHE A 45 6.91 -7.01 8.10
CA PHE A 45 7.88 -6.02 7.62
C PHE A 45 7.20 -4.76 7.09
N ARG A 46 6.05 -4.90 6.41
CA ARG A 46 5.24 -3.75 5.99
C ARG A 46 4.73 -2.93 7.18
N LYS A 47 4.32 -3.56 8.29
CA LYS A 47 3.91 -2.84 9.50
C LYS A 47 5.09 -2.08 10.10
N GLN A 48 6.26 -2.70 10.20
CA GLN A 48 7.49 -2.05 10.69
C GLN A 48 7.87 -0.85 9.82
N LEU A 49 7.80 -0.98 8.49
CA LEU A 49 8.06 0.12 7.57
C LEU A 49 7.06 1.28 7.71
N ALA A 50 5.79 0.98 8.01
CA ALA A 50 4.79 2.02 8.22
C ALA A 50 5.10 2.85 9.47
N VAL A 51 5.49 2.19 10.57
CA VAL A 51 5.94 2.88 11.80
C VAL A 51 7.18 3.72 11.53
N TYR A 52 8.20 3.12 10.89
CA TYR A 52 9.42 3.83 10.51
C TYR A 52 9.13 5.07 9.64
N LEU A 53 8.20 4.95 8.69
CA LEU A 53 7.81 6.08 7.83
C LEU A 53 7.18 7.21 8.66
N SER A 54 6.31 6.88 9.60
CA SER A 54 5.67 7.87 10.48
C SER A 54 6.70 8.62 11.33
N ASP A 55 7.61 7.90 11.97
CA ASP A 55 8.69 8.48 12.78
C ASP A 55 9.58 9.41 11.94
N LYS A 56 9.89 9.02 10.69
CA LYS A 56 10.70 9.86 9.80
C LYS A 56 9.93 11.08 9.29
N MET A 57 8.64 10.97 8.99
CA MET A 57 7.85 12.11 8.50
C MET A 57 7.58 13.14 9.57
N ALA A 58 7.46 12.72 10.84
CA ALA A 58 7.40 13.64 11.98
C ALA A 58 8.64 14.55 12.07
N VAL A 59 9.83 14.06 11.68
CA VAL A 59 11.07 14.85 11.71
C VAL A 59 11.27 15.65 10.43
N VAL A 60 10.99 15.07 9.25
CA VAL A 60 11.34 15.68 7.96
C VAL A 60 10.30 16.67 7.46
N ALA A 61 9.01 16.35 7.59
CA ALA A 61 7.92 17.14 7.03
C ALA A 61 6.66 17.10 7.92
N PRO A 62 6.73 17.61 9.17
CA PRO A 62 5.62 17.52 10.13
C PRO A 62 4.36 18.26 9.66
N ASN A 63 4.53 19.41 9.00
CA ASN A 63 3.40 20.20 8.48
C ASN A 63 2.64 19.46 7.37
N LEU A 64 3.38 18.79 6.47
CA LEU A 64 2.78 18.04 5.37
C LEU A 64 2.10 16.77 5.90
N SER A 65 2.76 16.06 6.82
CA SER A 65 2.17 14.90 7.51
C SER A 65 0.86 15.26 8.22
N THR A 66 0.81 16.38 8.94
CA THR A 66 -0.40 16.82 9.65
C THR A 66 -1.56 17.12 8.70
N LEU A 67 -1.26 17.65 7.50
CA LEU A 67 -2.30 18.08 6.55
C LEU A 67 -2.93 16.91 5.76
N ILE A 68 -2.12 15.94 5.32
CA ILE A 68 -2.55 14.89 4.36
C ILE A 68 -2.18 13.46 4.78
N GLY A 69 -1.48 13.30 5.90
CA GLY A 69 -0.98 12.01 6.41
C GLY A 69 0.36 11.58 5.84
N ASP A 70 1.08 10.74 6.59
CA ASP A 70 2.46 10.31 6.28
C ASP A 70 2.61 9.62 4.94
N THR A 71 1.68 8.72 4.60
CA THR A 71 1.78 7.91 3.39
C THR A 71 1.60 8.72 2.11
N VAL A 72 0.70 9.70 2.12
CA VAL A 72 0.45 10.59 0.98
C VAL A 72 1.57 11.63 0.88
N ALA A 73 1.99 12.21 2.02
CA ALA A 73 3.12 13.14 2.10
C ALA A 73 4.40 12.54 1.51
N ALA A 74 4.77 11.33 1.96
CA ALA A 74 5.94 10.63 1.46
C ALA A 74 5.84 10.33 -0.05
N ARG A 75 4.64 10.03 -0.55
CA ARG A 75 4.40 9.80 -1.98
C ARG A 75 4.59 11.07 -2.80
N LEU A 76 4.11 12.22 -2.33
CA LEU A 76 4.32 13.51 -2.99
C LEU A 76 5.80 13.87 -3.04
N ILE A 77 6.52 13.71 -1.93
CA ILE A 77 7.98 13.94 -1.87
C ILE A 77 8.70 13.02 -2.86
N SER A 78 8.33 11.73 -2.90
CA SER A 78 8.90 10.76 -3.83
C SER A 78 8.66 11.13 -5.29
N LYS A 79 7.45 11.61 -5.64
CA LYS A 79 7.12 12.05 -7.00
C LYS A 79 7.84 13.34 -7.39
N ALA A 80 8.04 14.26 -6.46
CA ALA A 80 8.84 15.47 -6.67
C ALA A 80 10.35 15.20 -6.70
N GLY A 81 10.79 14.02 -6.24
CA GLY A 81 12.20 13.60 -6.15
C GLY A 81 12.92 14.11 -4.88
N SER A 82 12.49 15.23 -4.30
CA SER A 82 12.98 15.74 -3.03
C SER A 82 11.98 16.69 -2.38
N LEU A 83 12.13 16.93 -1.07
CA LEU A 83 11.30 17.90 -0.34
C LEU A 83 11.52 19.33 -0.86
N THR A 84 12.76 19.69 -1.24
CA THR A 84 13.08 21.01 -1.78
C THR A 84 12.45 21.25 -3.15
N ASN A 85 12.37 20.22 -3.99
CA ASN A 85 11.67 20.32 -5.27
C ASN A 85 10.16 20.43 -5.08
N LEU A 86 9.60 19.69 -4.11
CA LEU A 86 8.18 19.79 -3.76
C LEU A 86 7.83 21.21 -3.28
N ALA A 87 8.70 21.82 -2.46
CA ALA A 87 8.50 23.18 -1.96
C ALA A 87 8.56 24.26 -3.05
N LYS A 88 9.25 24.00 -4.17
CA LYS A 88 9.32 24.90 -5.33
C LYS A 88 8.16 24.71 -6.30
N ALA A 89 7.46 23.58 -6.23
CA ALA A 89 6.37 23.29 -7.15
C ALA A 89 5.16 24.20 -6.84
N PRO A 90 4.54 24.84 -7.84
CA PRO A 90 3.33 25.61 -7.63
C PRO A 90 2.16 24.69 -7.25
N ALA A 91 1.15 25.25 -6.60
CA ALA A 91 -0.02 24.50 -6.14
C ALA A 91 -0.72 23.71 -7.28
N SER A 92 -0.78 24.29 -8.48
CA SER A 92 -1.35 23.62 -9.66
C SER A 92 -0.55 22.38 -10.11
N THR A 93 0.77 22.38 -9.96
CA THR A 93 1.60 21.20 -10.19
C THR A 93 1.42 20.18 -9.09
N VAL A 94 1.38 20.62 -7.82
CA VAL A 94 1.12 19.71 -6.69
C VAL A 94 -0.23 19.02 -6.82
N GLN A 95 -1.25 19.72 -7.30
CA GLN A 95 -2.59 19.18 -7.53
C GLN A 95 -2.62 18.03 -8.54
N ILE A 96 -1.75 18.04 -9.56
CA ILE A 96 -1.77 17.07 -10.68
C ILE A 96 -0.60 16.08 -10.64
N LEU A 97 0.23 16.11 -9.59
CA LEU A 97 1.33 15.17 -9.36
C LEU A 97 0.80 13.73 -9.26
N GLY A 98 1.23 12.84 -10.15
CA GLY A 98 0.72 11.46 -10.28
C GLY A 98 -0.24 11.24 -11.45
N ALA A 99 -0.86 12.29 -11.99
CA ALA A 99 -1.75 12.23 -13.16
C ALA A 99 -1.10 12.74 -14.44
N GLU A 100 0.24 12.76 -14.52
CA GLU A 100 0.98 13.38 -15.63
C GLU A 100 0.62 12.73 -16.97
N LYS A 101 0.44 11.40 -16.99
CA LYS A 101 0.04 10.67 -18.20
C LYS A 101 -1.33 11.12 -18.72
N ALA A 102 -2.30 11.33 -17.83
CA ALA A 102 -3.64 11.78 -18.19
C ALA A 102 -3.62 13.25 -18.62
N LEU A 103 -2.86 14.09 -17.91
CA LEU A 103 -2.65 15.50 -18.23
C LEU A 103 -2.05 15.67 -19.62
N PHE A 104 -0.93 15.01 -19.92
CA PHE A 104 -0.26 15.14 -21.21
C PHE A 104 -1.08 14.56 -22.36
N ARG A 105 -1.90 13.54 -22.11
CA ARG A 105 -2.85 13.04 -23.11
C ARG A 105 -3.91 14.10 -23.42
N ALA A 106 -4.52 14.68 -22.38
CA ALA A 106 -5.54 15.72 -22.54
C ALA A 106 -5.00 16.97 -23.27
N LEU A 107 -3.77 17.39 -22.96
CA LEU A 107 -3.12 18.52 -23.64
C LEU A 107 -2.88 18.24 -25.13
N LYS A 108 -2.49 17.01 -25.50
CA LYS A 108 -2.29 16.62 -26.90
C LYS A 108 -3.60 16.54 -27.69
N THR A 109 -4.66 16.03 -27.07
CA THR A 109 -5.96 15.84 -27.73
C THR A 109 -6.93 17.00 -27.54
N LYS A 110 -6.50 18.08 -26.87
CA LYS A 110 -7.34 19.21 -26.43
C LYS A 110 -8.60 18.76 -25.67
N GLY A 111 -8.46 17.70 -24.86
CA GLY A 111 -9.52 17.16 -24.02
C GLY A 111 -9.51 17.75 -22.60
N ASN A 112 -10.43 17.28 -21.76
CA ASN A 112 -10.50 17.70 -20.36
C ASN A 112 -9.28 17.22 -19.57
N THR A 113 -8.63 18.14 -18.86
CA THR A 113 -7.50 17.85 -17.97
C THR A 113 -7.97 17.19 -16.66
N PRO A 114 -7.13 16.35 -16.04
CA PRO A 114 -7.44 15.75 -14.75
C PRO A 114 -7.53 16.84 -13.66
N LYS A 115 -8.49 16.68 -12.74
CA LYS A 115 -8.69 17.61 -11.62
C LYS A 115 -7.74 17.37 -10.44
N TYR A 116 -7.21 16.15 -10.30
CA TYR A 116 -6.30 15.76 -9.22
C TYR A 116 -5.40 14.59 -9.67
N GLY A 117 -4.23 14.52 -9.03
CA GLY A 117 -3.17 13.51 -9.18
C GLY A 117 -3.43 12.18 -8.48
#